data_AF-A0A0C2GJH3-F1
#
_entry.id   AF-A0A0C2GJH3-F1
#
_cell.length_a   1.000
_cell.length_b   1.000
_cell.length_c   1.000
_cell.angle_alpha   90.00
_cell.angle_beta   90.00
_cell.angle_gamma   90.00
#
_symmetry.space_group_name_H-M   'P 1'
#
loop_
_entity.id
_entity.type
_entity.pdbx_description
1 polymer ?
#
loop_
_entity_poly.entity_id
_entity_poly.type
_entity_poly.pdbx_seq_one_letter_code
_entity_poly.pdbx_strand_id
1 'polypeptide(L)'
;MVGITRLTQVRAEIRSSTLRQQSKIKDVAAYTKLSKIRWVGHMMRLNDNPWTRAVSDWTPRHVKRTTGRPPTRWSDFFTKSFRERYNSLRAPRADRIHWRTLAHERDKWKDC
;
A
#
# COMPACT_ATOMS: atom_id res chain seq x y z
N MET A 1 14.48 -19.69 5.20
CA MET A 1 13.94 -19.99 6.55
C MET A 1 15.13 -20.16 7.48
N VAL A 2 15.20 -19.48 8.63
CA VAL A 2 16.44 -19.35 9.44
C VAL A 2 16.72 -20.59 10.31
N GLY A 3 15.74 -21.51 10.47
CA GLY A 3 15.94 -22.77 11.19
C GLY A 3 16.15 -22.64 12.71
N ILE A 4 15.92 -21.46 13.28
CA ILE A 4 16.09 -21.18 14.72
C ILE A 4 14.73 -21.30 15.41
N THR A 5 14.67 -22.10 16.48
CA THR A 5 13.46 -22.23 17.32
C THR A 5 13.40 -21.10 18.34
N ARG A 6 12.22 -20.83 18.91
CA ARG A 6 12.05 -19.77 19.92
C ARG A 6 12.91 -20.01 21.17
N LEU A 7 13.10 -21.26 21.56
CA LEU A 7 13.94 -21.64 22.72
C LEU A 7 15.41 -21.31 22.47
N THR A 8 15.95 -21.64 21.29
CA THR A 8 17.34 -21.31 20.95
C THR A 8 17.55 -19.81 20.76
N GLN A 9 16.55 -19.11 20.21
CA GLN A 9 16.57 -17.66 20.09
C GLN A 9 16.70 -16.98 21.46
N VAL A 10 15.89 -17.37 22.45
CA VAL A 10 15.91 -16.76 23.79
C VAL A 10 17.22 -17.09 24.53
N ARG A 11 17.68 -18.34 24.47
CA ARG A 11 18.93 -18.76 25.13
C ARG A 11 20.17 -18.04 24.59
N ALA A 12 20.17 -17.72 23.29
CA ALA A 12 21.26 -16.99 22.64
C ALA A 12 21.01 -15.46 22.60
N GLU A 13 19.98 -14.97 23.29
CA GLU A 13 19.57 -13.54 23.32
C GLU A 13 19.47 -12.89 21.93
N ILE A 14 19.07 -13.67 20.92
CA ILE A 14 19.02 -13.20 19.54
C ILE A 14 17.79 -12.31 19.36
N ARG A 15 18.03 -11.05 19.02
CA ARG A 15 16.95 -10.09 18.72
C ARG A 15 16.18 -10.49 17.46
N SER A 16 14.89 -10.19 17.46
CA SER A 16 14.01 -10.43 16.30
C SER A 16 14.46 -9.64 15.06
N SER A 17 15.06 -8.46 15.23
CA SER A 17 15.66 -7.67 14.14
C SER A 17 16.77 -8.43 13.42
N THR A 18 17.63 -9.11 14.17
CA THR A 18 18.73 -9.93 13.64
C THR A 18 18.18 -11.08 12.80
N LEU A 19 17.15 -11.78 13.29
CA LEU A 19 16.49 -12.85 12.52
C LEU A 19 15.84 -12.33 11.24
N ARG A 20 15.20 -11.14 11.29
CA ARG A 20 14.62 -10.51 10.11
C ARG A 20 15.69 -10.18 9.07
N GLN A 21 16.83 -9.62 9.50
CA GLN A 21 17.96 -9.32 8.62
C GLN A 21 18.54 -10.60 7.99
N GLN A 22 18.75 -11.66 8.77
CA GLN A 22 19.24 -12.95 8.27
C GLN A 22 18.26 -13.62 7.30
N SER A 23 16.96 -13.55 7.61
CA SER A 23 15.92 -14.18 6.80
C SER A 23 15.71 -13.50 5.44
N LYS A 24 16.18 -12.25 5.28
CA LYS A 24 15.92 -11.38 4.12
C LYS A 24 14.42 -11.25 3.78
N ILE A 25 13.54 -11.54 4.74
CA ILE A 25 12.10 -11.42 4.56
C ILE A 25 11.77 -9.94 4.45
N LYS A 26 11.07 -9.59 3.36
CA LYS A 26 10.57 -8.23 3.17
C LYS A 26 9.57 -7.89 4.26
N ASP A 27 9.57 -6.64 4.68
CA ASP A 27 8.55 -6.16 5.59
C ASP A 27 7.16 -6.40 4.99
N VAL A 28 6.28 -7.04 5.76
CA VAL A 28 4.98 -7.50 5.28
C VAL A 28 4.09 -6.30 4.98
N ALA A 29 4.11 -5.28 5.84
CA ALA A 29 3.29 -4.08 5.64
C ALA A 29 3.72 -3.32 4.37
N ALA A 30 5.03 -3.15 4.17
CA ALA A 30 5.59 -2.55 2.96
C ALA A 30 5.24 -3.38 1.71
N TYR A 31 5.37 -4.71 1.77
CA TYR A 31 5.03 -5.59 0.66
C TYR A 31 3.54 -5.52 0.31
N THR A 32 2.65 -5.54 1.30
CA THR A 32 1.21 -5.42 1.10
C THR A 32 0.85 -4.05 0.51
N LYS A 33 1.45 -2.96 1.01
CA LYS A 33 1.27 -1.60 0.47
C LYS A 33 1.64 -1.55 -1.01
N LEU A 34 2.84 -2.00 -1.36
CA LEU A 34 3.34 -1.99 -2.74
C LEU A 34 2.54 -2.91 -3.66
N SER A 35 2.14 -4.09 -3.18
CA SER A 35 1.34 -5.03 -3.97
C SER A 35 -0.03 -4.45 -4.30
N LYS A 36 -0.65 -3.77 -3.33
CA LYS A 36 -1.94 -3.08 -3.50
C LYS A 36 -1.85 -1.93 -4.52
N ILE A 37 -0.77 -1.16 -4.47
CA ILE A 37 -0.47 -0.10 -5.45
C ILE A 37 -0.26 -0.73 -6.83
N ARG A 38 0.63 -1.72 -6.97
CA ARG A 38 0.88 -2.40 -8.26
C ARG A 38 -0.39 -2.95 -8.90
N TRP A 39 -1.23 -3.60 -8.10
CA TRP A 39 -2.50 -4.14 -8.57
C TRP A 39 -3.40 -3.03 -9.14
N VAL A 40 -3.64 -1.94 -8.40
CA VAL A 40 -4.50 -0.85 -8.91
C VAL A 40 -3.92 -0.17 -10.15
N GLY A 41 -2.61 0.05 -10.23
CA GLY A 41 -2.03 0.60 -11.46
C GLY A 41 -2.18 -0.34 -12.65
N HIS A 42 -2.03 -1.65 -12.44
CA HIS A 42 -2.30 -2.62 -13.49
C HIS A 42 -3.77 -2.54 -13.94
N MET A 43 -4.70 -2.43 -12.99
CA MET A 43 -6.13 -2.34 -13.28
C MET A 43 -6.53 -1.05 -14.00
N MET A 44 -5.97 0.10 -13.64
CA MET A 44 -6.30 1.37 -14.33
C MET A 44 -5.76 1.41 -15.76
N ARG A 45 -4.74 0.60 -16.09
CA ARG A 45 -4.20 0.48 -17.45
C ARG A 45 -4.93 -0.57 -18.30
N LEU A 46 -5.82 -1.37 -17.70
CA LEU A 46 -6.72 -2.24 -18.44
C LEU A 46 -7.91 -1.40 -18.92
N ASN A 47 -8.18 -1.42 -20.23
CA ASN A 47 -9.26 -0.64 -20.83
C ASN A 47 -10.66 -1.20 -20.50
N ASP A 48 -10.75 -2.52 -20.31
CA ASP A 48 -12.04 -3.26 -20.37
C ASP A 48 -12.52 -3.80 -19.02
N ASN A 49 -12.26 -3.11 -17.90
CA ASN A 49 -12.69 -3.61 -16.58
C ASN A 49 -13.56 -2.62 -15.79
N PRO A 50 -14.86 -2.53 -16.10
CA PRO A 50 -15.79 -1.65 -15.39
C PRO A 50 -15.97 -2.04 -13.91
N TRP A 51 -15.89 -3.35 -13.59
CA TRP A 51 -16.05 -3.84 -12.22
C TRP A 51 -14.92 -3.41 -11.31
N THR A 52 -13.67 -3.49 -11.76
CA THR A 52 -12.54 -3.09 -10.92
C THR A 52 -12.45 -1.59 -10.71
N ARG A 53 -12.89 -0.81 -11.71
CA ARG A 53 -13.08 0.63 -11.55
C ARG A 53 -14.17 0.93 -10.51
N ALA A 54 -15.30 0.23 -10.61
CA ALA A 54 -16.40 0.37 -9.64
C ALA A 54 -15.94 0.04 -8.20
N VAL A 55 -15.18 -1.03 -7.99
CA VAL A 55 -14.67 -1.42 -6.65
C VAL A 55 -13.68 -0.40 -6.09
N SER A 56 -12.78 0.12 -6.92
CA SER A 56 -11.77 1.10 -6.48
C SER A 56 -12.40 2.43 -6.09
N ASP A 57 -13.48 2.81 -6.78
CA ASP A 57 -14.22 4.06 -6.60
C ASP A 57 -15.42 3.92 -5.66
N TRP A 58 -15.68 2.68 -5.20
CA TRP A 58 -16.87 2.37 -4.45
C TRP A 58 -16.94 3.18 -3.16
N THR A 59 -18.06 3.86 -3.02
CA THR A 59 -18.38 4.69 -1.85
C THR A 59 -19.60 4.12 -1.15
N PRO A 60 -19.50 3.72 0.13
CA PRO A 60 -20.66 3.34 0.90
C PRO A 60 -21.49 4.60 1.19
N ARG A 61 -22.54 4.85 0.41
CA ARG A 61 -23.33 6.10 0.48
C ARG A 61 -24.31 6.15 1.67
N HIS A 62 -24.68 5.01 2.25
CA HIS A 62 -25.79 4.94 3.21
C HIS A 62 -25.51 4.09 4.46
N VAL A 63 -24.23 3.80 4.77
CA VAL A 63 -23.88 2.96 5.93
C VAL A 63 -22.96 3.72 6.87
N LYS A 64 -23.46 3.99 8.09
CA LYS A 64 -22.61 4.47 9.20
C LYS A 64 -21.79 3.29 9.72
N ARG A 65 -20.46 3.41 9.69
CA ARG A 65 -19.56 2.41 10.30
C ARG A 65 -19.63 2.53 11.82
N THR A 66 -19.42 1.41 12.53
CA THR A 66 -19.29 1.39 13.99
C THR A 66 -18.24 2.41 14.45
N THR A 67 -18.54 3.09 15.56
CA THR A 67 -17.64 4.04 16.22
C THR A 67 -16.23 3.44 16.36
N GLY A 68 -15.22 4.19 15.93
CA GLY A 68 -13.81 3.74 15.93
C GLY A 68 -13.30 3.15 14.61
N ARG A 69 -14.16 2.85 13.63
CA ARG A 69 -13.72 2.41 12.30
C ARG A 69 -13.92 3.52 11.27
N PRO A 70 -12.85 4.17 10.80
CA PRO A 70 -12.97 5.21 9.79
C PRO A 70 -13.65 4.64 8.52
N PRO A 71 -14.43 5.46 7.79
CA PRO A 71 -14.97 5.08 6.49
C PRO A 71 -13.86 5.11 5.42
N THR A 72 -12.71 4.46 5.68
CA THR A 72 -11.59 4.41 4.73
C THR A 72 -11.97 3.62 3.50
N ARG A 73 -11.90 4.28 2.35
CA ARG A 73 -12.13 3.72 1.03
C ARG A 73 -10.82 3.22 0.43
N TRP A 74 -10.93 2.46 -0.64
CA TRP A 74 -9.77 2.10 -1.45
C TRP A 74 -9.09 3.35 -2.04
N SER A 75 -9.87 4.29 -2.56
CA SER A 75 -9.38 5.60 -3.03
C SER A 75 -8.56 6.35 -1.99
N ASP A 76 -8.98 6.34 -0.73
CA ASP A 76 -8.33 7.11 0.34
C ASP A 76 -6.93 6.59 0.64
N PHE A 77 -6.74 5.27 0.55
CA PHE A 77 -5.43 4.64 0.68
C PHE A 77 -4.47 5.12 -0.42
N PHE A 78 -4.94 5.20 -1.67
CA PHE A 78 -4.12 5.68 -2.78
C PHE A 78 -3.82 7.16 -2.58
N THR A 79 -4.85 8.00 -2.43
CA THR A 79 -4.67 9.44 -2.21
C THR A 79 -3.67 9.72 -1.09
N LYS A 80 -3.75 9.00 0.04
CA LYS A 80 -2.80 9.12 1.14
C LYS A 80 -1.39 8.69 0.73
N SER A 81 -1.23 7.51 0.12
CA SER A 81 0.08 6.99 -0.30
C SER A 81 0.78 7.92 -1.30
N PHE A 82 0.03 8.49 -2.26
CA PHE A 82 0.56 9.47 -3.21
C PHE A 82 0.95 10.77 -2.52
N ARG A 83 0.09 11.32 -1.65
CA ARG A 83 0.41 12.54 -0.88
C ARG A 83 1.66 12.38 -0.05
N GLU A 84 1.81 11.27 0.68
CA GLU A 84 3.01 10.99 1.49
C GLU A 84 4.30 11.10 0.67
N ARG A 85 4.33 10.52 -0.53
CA ARG A 85 5.50 10.56 -1.41
C ARG A 85 5.73 11.93 -2.03
N TYR A 86 4.69 12.59 -2.54
CA TYR A 86 4.88 13.87 -3.20
C TYR A 86 5.23 15.00 -2.22
N ASN A 87 4.74 14.92 -0.99
CA ASN A 87 5.17 15.78 0.11
C ASN A 87 6.65 15.53 0.43
N SER A 88 7.13 14.27 0.42
CA SER A 88 8.55 13.99 0.60
C SER A 88 9.41 14.50 -0.57
N LEU A 89 8.85 14.59 -1.78
CA LEU A 89 9.52 15.13 -2.97
C LEU A 89 9.39 16.65 -3.15
N ARG A 90 8.69 17.38 -2.25
CA ARG A 90 8.41 18.83 -2.33
C ARG A 90 7.88 19.30 -3.70
N ALA A 91 7.07 18.49 -4.36
CA ALA A 91 6.53 18.85 -5.68
C ALA A 91 5.34 19.82 -5.54
N PRO A 92 5.40 21.05 -6.09
CA PRO A 92 4.44 22.12 -5.79
C PRO A 92 3.02 21.94 -6.38
N ARG A 93 2.70 20.80 -7.01
CA ARG A 93 1.42 20.58 -7.72
C ARG A 93 0.73 19.25 -7.45
N ALA A 94 1.29 18.43 -6.56
CA ALA A 94 0.82 17.06 -6.39
C ALA A 94 -0.51 16.90 -5.65
N ASP A 95 -0.85 17.83 -4.76
CA ASP A 95 -2.07 17.76 -3.96
C ASP A 95 -3.37 17.84 -4.80
N ARG A 96 -3.25 18.29 -6.06
CA ARG A 96 -4.37 18.45 -6.99
C ARG A 96 -4.49 17.32 -8.01
N ILE A 97 -3.51 16.43 -8.11
CA ILE A 97 -3.51 15.37 -9.11
C ILE A 97 -4.29 14.17 -8.55
N HIS A 98 -5.38 13.79 -9.22
CA HIS A 98 -6.11 12.59 -8.86
C HIS A 98 -5.24 11.35 -9.11
N TRP A 99 -5.23 10.41 -8.17
CA TRP A 99 -4.35 9.24 -8.23
C TRP A 99 -4.55 8.40 -9.50
N ARG A 100 -5.74 8.43 -10.13
CA ARG A 100 -6.00 7.71 -11.38
C ARG A 100 -5.16 8.23 -12.54
N THR A 101 -4.94 9.54 -12.63
CA THR A 101 -4.10 10.14 -13.68
C THR A 101 -2.69 9.57 -13.63
N LEU A 102 -2.15 9.40 -12.41
CA LEU A 102 -0.84 8.80 -12.19
C LEU A 102 -0.83 7.29 -12.41
N ALA A 103 -1.96 6.61 -12.24
CA ALA A 103 -2.07 5.17 -12.47
C ALA A 103 -1.83 4.76 -13.93
N HIS A 104 -2.15 5.65 -14.87
CA HIS A 104 -1.83 5.46 -16.28
C HIS A 104 -0.32 5.59 -16.55
N GLU A 105 0.38 6.43 -15.80
CA GLU A 105 1.82 6.66 -15.92
C GLU A 105 2.62 5.61 -15.13
N ARG A 106 3.01 4.51 -15.80
CA ARG A 106 3.69 3.36 -15.17
C ARG A 106 4.92 3.74 -14.34
N ASP A 107 5.74 4.66 -14.84
CA ASP A 107 7.00 5.04 -14.19
C ASP A 107 6.76 5.85 -12.92
N LYS A 108 5.79 6.77 -12.94
CA LYS A 108 5.37 7.49 -11.72
C LYS A 108 4.68 6.56 -10.72
N TRP A 109 3.95 5.55 -11.20
CA TRP A 109 3.17 4.64 -10.38
C TRP A 109 3.98 3.59 -9.61
N LYS A 110 5.05 3.05 -10.21
CA LYS A 110 5.85 1.96 -9.59
C LYS A 110 6.57 2.37 -8.32
N ASP A 111 6.84 3.66 -8.18
CA ASP A 111 7.64 4.22 -7.12
C ASP A 111 6.81 4.78 -5.94
N CYS A 112 5.51 4.50 -5.91
CA CYS A 112 4.58 4.93 -4.85
C CYS A 112 4.36 3.90 -3.74
#